data_AF-A0A830D1P5-F1
#
_entry.id   AF-A0A830D1P5-F1
#
_cell.length_a   1.000
_cell.length_b   1.000
_cell.length_c   1.000
_cell.angle_alpha   90.00
_cell.angle_beta   90.00
_cell.angle_gamma   90.00
#
_symmetry.space_group_name_H-M   'P 1'
#
loop_
_entity.id
_entity.type
_entity.pdbx_description
1 polymer ?
#
loop_
_entity_poly.entity_id
_entity_poly.type
_entity_poly.pdbx_seq_one_letter_code
_entity_poly.pdbx_strand_id
1 'polypeptide(L)'
;MERLGSEMTMEGMETSMKENLFMEIDPPLKESFATAEDWRKAFDKVVPAVVVLRTTACHAFDTESSGASYATGFIVDKSRGIILTNRHVVKPCSKI
;
A
#
# COMPACT_ATOMS: atom_id res chain seq x y z
N MET A 1 -0.17 -71.83 -13.05
CA MET A 1 0.95 -71.30 -13.88
C MET A 1 0.86 -69.78 -13.74
N GLU A 2 1.60 -69.20 -12.79
CA GLU A 2 2.95 -68.61 -13.02
C GLU A 2 2.85 -67.35 -13.90
N ARG A 3 3.37 -66.13 -13.65
CA ARG A 3 4.25 -65.45 -12.66
C ARG A 3 3.97 -63.93 -12.83
N LEU A 4 3.83 -63.14 -11.77
CA LEU A 4 4.78 -62.14 -11.23
C LEU A 4 5.40 -61.11 -12.21
N GLY A 5 5.19 -59.82 -11.92
CA GLY A 5 5.93 -58.65 -12.42
C GLY A 5 5.13 -57.35 -12.21
N SER A 6 5.11 -56.75 -11.01
CA SER A 6 6.02 -55.69 -10.54
C SER A 6 5.95 -54.38 -11.35
N GLU A 7 5.05 -53.46 -10.96
CA GLU A 7 5.24 -52.03 -11.17
C GLU A 7 5.00 -51.32 -9.82
N MET A 8 6.10 -50.92 -9.18
CA MET A 8 6.10 -50.16 -7.94
C MET A 8 5.71 -48.72 -8.28
N THR A 9 4.49 -48.32 -7.93
CA THR A 9 4.00 -46.97 -8.20
C THR A 9 4.73 -45.96 -7.31
N MET A 10 5.53 -45.09 -7.94
CA MET A 10 6.21 -43.93 -7.32
C MET A 10 5.25 -42.85 -6.81
N GLU A 11 3.93 -43.05 -6.94
CA GLU A 11 2.91 -42.09 -6.53
C GLU A 11 2.60 -42.13 -5.03
N GLY A 12 2.81 -43.28 -4.37
CA GLY A 12 2.42 -43.48 -2.96
C GLY A 12 3.40 -42.91 -1.93
N MET A 13 4.62 -42.52 -2.35
CA MET A 13 5.65 -42.04 -1.42
C MET A 13 5.75 -40.51 -1.39
N GLU A 14 5.25 -39.81 -2.42
CA GLU A 14 5.15 -38.34 -2.42
C GLU A 14 4.00 -37.81 -1.55
N THR A 15 2.90 -38.56 -1.43
CA THR A 15 1.72 -38.15 -0.67
C THR A 15 1.99 -38.10 0.84
N SER A 16 2.78 -39.05 1.34
CA SER A 16 3.13 -39.19 2.76
C SER A 16 3.90 -37.99 3.35
N MET A 17 4.63 -37.22 2.53
CA MET A 17 5.40 -36.06 3.01
C MET A 17 4.67 -34.72 2.86
N LYS A 18 3.53 -34.66 2.14
CA LYS A 18 2.77 -33.41 1.93
C LYS A 18 1.67 -33.19 2.97
N GLU A 19 1.26 -34.23 3.69
CA GLU A 19 0.13 -34.16 4.64
C GLU A 19 0.46 -33.51 6.00
N ASN A 20 1.74 -33.24 6.29
CA ASN A 20 2.17 -32.75 7.61
C ASN A 20 2.68 -31.30 7.63
N LEU A 21 2.45 -30.51 6.58
CA LEU A 21 2.93 -29.13 6.51
C LEU A 21 1.88 -28.11 6.07
N PHE A 22 0.64 -28.26 6.54
CA PHE A 22 -0.34 -27.19 6.46
C PHE A 22 -0.88 -26.94 7.87
N MET A 23 -0.12 -26.14 8.63
CA MET A 23 -0.68 -25.49 9.80
C MET A 23 -1.81 -24.57 9.32
N GLU A 24 -3.05 -24.89 9.68
CA GLU A 24 -4.20 -23.99 9.55
C GLU A 24 -3.98 -22.75 10.41
N ILE A 25 -3.35 -21.73 9.84
CA ILE A 25 -3.32 -20.40 10.44
C ILE A 25 -3.52 -19.38 9.32
N ASP A 26 -4.79 -19.12 9.02
CA ASP A 26 -5.25 -17.74 8.81
C ASP A 26 -6.70 -17.69 9.30
N PRO A 27 -7.06 -16.75 10.21
CA PRO A 27 -8.47 -16.49 10.49
C PRO A 27 -9.17 -16.18 9.16
N PRO A 28 -10.44 -16.60 8.97
CA PRO A 28 -11.13 -16.34 7.71
C PRO A 28 -11.03 -14.84 7.41
N LEU A 29 -10.39 -14.52 6.28
CA LEU A 29 -10.33 -13.17 5.76
C LEU A 29 -11.77 -12.67 5.69
N LYS A 30 -12.14 -11.82 6.65
CA LYS A 30 -13.47 -11.23 6.70
C LYS A 30 -13.57 -10.35 5.47
N GLU A 31 -14.20 -10.87 4.41
CA GLU A 31 -14.40 -10.13 3.17
C GLU A 31 -14.97 -8.76 3.51
N SER A 32 -14.32 -7.70 3.00
CA SER A 32 -14.82 -6.35 3.21
C SER A 32 -16.09 -6.18 2.36
N PHE A 33 -17.26 -6.31 2.97
CA PHE A 33 -18.56 -6.06 2.33
C PHE A 33 -18.82 -4.55 2.09
N ALA A 34 -17.79 -3.77 1.74
CA ALA A 34 -17.96 -2.37 1.43
C ALA A 34 -18.64 -2.25 0.06
N THR A 35 -19.84 -1.69 0.04
CA THR A 35 -20.57 -1.43 -1.20
C THR A 35 -20.00 -0.19 -1.91
N ALA A 36 -20.30 -0.02 -3.20
CA ALA A 36 -19.92 1.21 -3.92
C ALA A 36 -20.52 2.47 -3.27
N GLU A 37 -21.68 2.35 -2.61
CA GLU A 37 -22.31 3.45 -1.89
C GLU A 37 -21.54 3.81 -0.61
N ASP A 38 -21.00 2.81 0.09
CA ASP A 38 -20.16 3.04 1.28
C ASP A 38 -18.87 3.78 0.90
N TRP A 39 -18.27 3.42 -0.22
CA TRP A 39 -17.13 4.16 -0.77
C TRP A 39 -17.51 5.60 -1.13
N ARG A 40 -18.65 5.83 -1.80
CA ARG A 40 -19.12 7.18 -2.12
C ARG A 40 -19.27 8.04 -0.86
N LYS A 41 -19.93 7.50 0.17
CA LYS A 41 -20.10 8.17 1.47
C LYS A 41 -18.76 8.46 2.15
N ALA A 42 -17.77 7.57 2.01
CA ALA A 42 -16.44 7.80 2.52
C ALA A 42 -15.75 8.96 1.77
N PHE A 43 -15.80 8.97 0.44
CA PHE A 43 -15.25 10.05 -0.39
C PHE A 43 -15.87 11.41 -0.04
N ASP A 44 -17.19 11.50 0.08
CA ASP A 44 -17.88 12.75 0.43
C ASP A 44 -17.41 13.34 1.77
N LYS A 45 -17.00 12.47 2.71
CA LYS A 45 -16.46 12.87 4.01
C LYS A 45 -14.98 13.27 3.95
N VAL A 46 -14.15 12.56 3.19
CA VAL A 46 -12.69 12.74 3.23
C VAL A 46 -12.18 13.76 2.21
N VAL A 47 -12.84 13.92 1.06
CA VAL A 47 -12.41 14.84 -0.01
C VAL A 47 -12.26 16.29 0.48
N PRO A 48 -13.16 16.84 1.32
CA PRO A 48 -12.98 18.19 1.86
C PRO A 48 -11.71 18.39 2.71
N ALA A 49 -11.11 17.30 3.22
CA ALA A 49 -9.88 17.35 3.99
C ALA A 49 -8.61 17.25 3.12
N VAL A 50 -8.75 17.00 1.81
CA VAL A 50 -7.61 16.88 0.87
C VAL A 50 -7.28 18.25 0.29
N VAL A 51 -6.01 18.65 0.38
CA VAL A 51 -5.52 19.94 -0.12
C VAL A 51 -4.31 19.77 -1.01
N VAL A 52 -4.12 20.73 -1.92
CA VAL A 52 -2.89 20.85 -2.71
C VAL A 52 -1.92 21.76 -1.99
N LEU A 53 -0.71 21.26 -1.74
CA LEU A 53 0.40 22.02 -1.20
C LEU A 53 1.27 22.49 -2.36
N ARG A 54 1.47 23.80 -2.47
CA ARG A 54 2.43 24.42 -3.38
C ARG A 54 3.56 25.02 -2.58
N THR A 55 4.76 24.48 -2.73
CA THR A 55 5.95 25.00 -2.05
C THR A 55 6.80 25.75 -3.06
N THR A 56 7.10 27.02 -2.76
CA THR A 56 8.03 27.84 -3.54
C THR A 56 9.25 28.13 -2.68
N ALA A 57 10.43 27.72 -3.13
CA ALA A 57 11.68 28.08 -2.48
C ALA A 57 12.29 29.28 -3.22
N CYS A 58 12.53 30.38 -2.50
CA CYS A 58 13.30 31.50 -3.03
C CYS A 58 14.78 31.14 -2.94
N HIS A 59 15.43 30.96 -4.09
CA HIS A 59 16.89 30.84 -4.17
C HIS A 59 17.51 32.24 -4.30
N ALA A 60 18.74 32.41 -3.81
CA ALA A 60 19.44 33.70 -3.86
C ALA A 60 19.73 34.13 -5.31
N PHE A 61 19.87 35.44 -5.51
CA PHE A 61 19.83 36.16 -6.79
C PHE A 61 20.78 35.66 -7.90
N ASP A 62 21.79 34.84 -7.60
CA ASP A 62 22.95 34.69 -8.50
C ASP A 62 23.23 33.26 -9.02
N THR A 63 22.54 32.19 -8.59
CA THR A 63 22.99 30.82 -9.01
C THR A 63 21.95 29.74 -9.32
N GLU A 64 20.64 29.86 -9.02
CA GLU A 64 19.68 28.77 -9.31
C GLU A 64 18.28 29.26 -9.68
N SER A 65 17.57 28.48 -10.52
CA SER A 65 16.19 28.78 -10.92
C SER A 65 15.21 28.52 -9.78
N SER A 66 14.29 29.46 -9.53
CA SER A 66 13.24 29.30 -8.52
C SER A 66 12.34 28.11 -8.86
N GLY A 67 12.31 27.10 -7.99
CA GLY A 67 11.46 25.92 -8.14
C GLY A 67 10.13 26.06 -7.40
N ALA A 68 9.06 25.61 -8.06
CA ALA A 68 7.79 25.34 -7.39
C ALA A 68 7.52 23.82 -7.42
N SER A 69 7.18 23.24 -6.28
CA SER A 69 6.73 21.86 -6.18
C SER A 69 5.27 21.79 -5.75
N TYR A 70 4.60 20.72 -6.19
CA TYR A 70 3.21 20.43 -5.85
C TYR A 70 3.13 19.08 -5.16
N ALA A 71 2.24 18.98 -4.18
CA ALA A 71 1.99 17.76 -3.45
C ALA A 71 0.58 17.74 -2.83
N THR A 72 0.20 16.59 -2.28
CA THR A 72 -1.04 16.43 -1.53
C THR A 72 -0.79 16.58 -0.04
N GLY A 73 -1.71 17.25 0.65
CA GLY A 73 -1.80 17.28 2.10
C GLY A 73 -3.19 16.87 2.58
N PHE A 74 -3.28 16.45 3.84
CA PHE A 74 -4.53 16.13 4.50
C PHE A 74 -4.69 17.01 5.74
N ILE A 75 -5.82 17.70 5.86
CA ILE A 75 -6.16 18.48 7.05
C ILE A 75 -6.47 17.49 8.17
N VAL A 76 -5.63 17.47 9.21
CA VAL A 76 -5.80 16.58 10.39
C VAL A 76 -6.33 17.33 11.61
N ASP A 77 -6.15 18.65 11.66
CA ASP A 77 -6.77 19.51 12.67
C ASP A 77 -7.12 20.87 12.06
N LYS A 78 -8.42 21.09 11.81
CA LYS A 78 -8.93 22.34 11.25
C LYS A 78 -8.83 23.51 12.24
N SER A 79 -8.95 23.25 13.55
CA SER A 79 -8.94 24.29 14.58
C SER A 79 -7.55 24.89 14.76
N ARG A 80 -6.52 24.05 14.67
CA ARG A 80 -5.10 24.44 14.80
C ARG A 80 -4.41 24.66 13.46
N GLY A 81 -5.07 24.36 12.34
CA GLY A 81 -4.51 24.48 10.99
C GLY A 81 -3.41 23.46 10.68
N ILE A 82 -3.46 22.25 11.25
CA ILE A 82 -2.42 21.23 11.05
C ILE A 82 -2.75 20.40 9.80
N ILE A 83 -1.75 20.28 8.91
CA ILE A 83 -1.79 19.48 7.69
C ILE A 83 -0.72 18.39 7.74
N LEU A 84 -1.12 17.15 7.45
CA LEU A 84 -0.25 16.00 7.29
C LEU A 84 0.15 15.85 5.82
N THR A 85 1.45 15.66 5.56
CA THR A 85 1.99 15.31 4.24
C THR A 85 3.25 14.46 4.41
N ASN A 86 3.77 13.92 3.32
CA ASN A 86 5.00 13.15 3.36
C ASN A 86 6.21 14.05 3.64
N ARG A 87 7.20 13.55 4.39
CA ARG A 87 8.43 14.31 4.72
C ARG A 87 9.20 14.81 3.49
N HIS A 88 9.19 14.06 2.40
CA HIS A 88 9.88 14.45 1.16
C HIS A 88 9.22 15.66 0.47
N VAL A 89 7.96 15.96 0.77
CA VAL A 89 7.22 17.07 0.16
C VAL A 89 7.76 18.42 0.63
N VAL A 90 8.14 18.50 1.91
CA VAL A 90 8.63 19.73 2.54
C VAL A 90 10.14 19.95 2.36
N LYS A 91 10.84 18.96 1.84
CA LYS A 91 12.27 19.05 1.50
C LYS A 91 12.44 18.77 0.01
N PRO A 92 12.19 19.74 -0.88
CA PRO A 92 12.65 19.60 -2.26
C PRO A 92 14.17 19.38 -2.19
N CYS A 93 14.65 18.28 -2.76
CA CYS A 93 16.08 18.01 -2.84
C CYS A 93 16.74 19.22 -3.51
N SER A 94 17.47 20.02 -2.74
CA SER A 94 18.56 20.83 -3.24
C SER A 94 19.55 19.84 -3.85
N LYS A 95 19.47 19.62 -5.16
CA LYS A 95 20.56 18.99 -5.89
C LYS A 95 21.72 19.98 -5.82
N ILE A 96 22.67 19.65 -4.96
CA ILE A 96 24.03 20.20 -5.00
C ILE A 96 24.72 19.62 -6.23
#